data_AF-A0A9Q0V051-F1
#
_entry.id   AF-A0A9Q0V051-F1
#
_cell.length_a   1.000
_cell.length_b   1.000
_cell.length_c   1.000
_cell.angle_alpha   90.00
_cell.angle_beta   90.00
_cell.angle_gamma   90.00
#
_symmetry.space_group_name_H-M   'P 1'
#
loop_
_entity.id
_entity.type
_entity.pdbx_description
1 polymer ?
#
loop_
_entity_poly.entity_id
_entity_poly.type
_entity_poly.pdbx_seq_one_letter_code
_entity_poly.pdbx_strand_id
1 'polypeptide(L)'
;MRVKKQKRHRRAVRFYTACFGVRQPYKVLCDGTFIHHLIVHNIAPADTAISNILGGSVKLFTTRCVLAELKRLGKSYSESLQAANRLMIARCDHEQIKNAEGLHCGDYWRK
;
A
#
# COMPACT_ATOMS: atom_id res chain seq x y z
N MET A 1 -10.01 -5.79 -24.42
CA MET A 1 -9.51 -6.37 -23.14
C MET A 1 -9.48 -5.40 -21.94
N ARG A 2 -9.32 -4.07 -22.14
CA ARG A 2 -9.29 -3.05 -21.06
C ARG A 2 -10.62 -2.84 -20.31
N VAL A 3 -11.75 -2.80 -21.03
CA VAL A 3 -13.10 -2.61 -20.45
C VAL A 3 -13.50 -3.79 -19.56
N LYS A 4 -13.14 -5.03 -19.95
CA LYS A 4 -13.39 -6.23 -19.14
C LYS A 4 -12.63 -6.18 -17.80
N LYS A 5 -11.37 -5.72 -17.81
CA LYS A 5 -10.55 -5.53 -16.58
C LYS A 5 -11.17 -4.50 -15.64
N GLN A 6 -11.54 -3.33 -16.15
CA GLN A 6 -12.21 -2.30 -15.35
C GLN A 6 -13.56 -2.78 -14.79
N LYS A 7 -14.35 -3.54 -15.57
CA LYS A 7 -15.61 -4.13 -15.10
C LYS A 7 -15.38 -5.07 -13.91
N ARG A 8 -14.33 -5.89 -13.97
CA ARG A 8 -13.93 -6.79 -12.87
C ARG A 8 -13.52 -6.01 -11.61
N HIS A 9 -12.68 -4.98 -11.76
CA HIS A 9 -12.26 -4.13 -10.63
C HIS A 9 -13.46 -3.46 -9.95
N ARG A 10 -14.35 -2.85 -10.74
CA ARG A 10 -15.57 -2.22 -10.20
C ARG A 10 -16.46 -3.21 -9.45
N ARG A 11 -16.59 -4.45 -9.94
CA ARG A 11 -17.36 -5.49 -9.24
C ARG A 11 -16.71 -5.87 -7.90
N ALA A 12 -15.39 -6.00 -7.86
CA ALA A 12 -14.66 -6.28 -6.62
C ALA A 12 -14.79 -5.14 -5.61
N VAL A 13 -14.58 -3.88 -6.03
CA VAL A 13 -14.73 -2.72 -5.15
C VAL A 13 -16.15 -2.63 -4.60
N ARG A 14 -17.18 -2.81 -5.44
CA ARG A 14 -18.59 -2.83 -5.00
C ARG A 14 -18.86 -3.92 -3.95
N PHE A 15 -18.31 -5.10 -4.13
CA PHE A 15 -18.43 -6.19 -3.17
C PHE A 15 -17.80 -5.81 -1.82
N TYR A 16 -16.58 -5.26 -1.81
CA TYR A 16 -15.93 -4.84 -0.57
C TYR A 16 -16.63 -3.66 0.11
N THR A 17 -17.15 -2.70 -0.66
CA THR A 17 -17.95 -1.60 -0.11
C THR A 17 -19.26 -2.09 0.51
N ALA A 18 -19.99 -2.97 -0.17
CA ALA A 18 -21.28 -3.46 0.30
C ALA A 18 -21.16 -4.44 1.49
N CYS A 19 -20.20 -5.36 1.45
CA CYS A 19 -20.09 -6.44 2.43
C CYS A 19 -19.17 -6.10 3.61
N PHE A 20 -18.18 -5.21 3.42
CA PHE A 20 -17.16 -4.91 4.44
C PHE A 20 -17.08 -3.43 4.81
N GLY A 21 -17.94 -2.58 4.23
CA GLY A 21 -18.00 -1.16 4.56
C GLY A 21 -16.77 -0.37 4.15
N VAL A 22 -16.00 -0.84 3.16
CA VAL A 22 -14.83 -0.11 2.64
C VAL A 22 -15.30 1.18 1.95
N ARG A 23 -14.93 2.33 2.52
CA ARG A 23 -15.34 3.67 2.08
C ARG A 23 -14.17 4.51 1.58
N GLN A 24 -14.49 5.50 0.76
CA GLN A 24 -13.54 6.49 0.30
C GLN A 24 -13.24 7.55 1.39
N PRO A 25 -12.03 8.13 1.43
CA PRO A 25 -10.88 7.78 0.61
C PRO A 25 -10.31 6.40 0.98
N TYR A 26 -10.06 5.54 -0.02
CA TYR A 26 -9.58 4.19 0.21
C TYR A 26 -8.17 4.24 0.80
N LYS A 27 -8.00 3.65 1.99
CA LYS A 27 -6.71 3.53 2.66
C LYS A 27 -5.96 2.35 2.03
N VAL A 28 -4.88 2.61 1.31
CA VAL A 28 -4.07 1.59 0.64
C VAL A 28 -2.72 1.50 1.33
N LEU A 29 -2.41 0.35 1.89
CA LEU A 29 -1.10 0.07 2.48
C LEU A 29 -0.14 -0.43 1.40
N CYS A 30 1.01 0.22 1.29
CA CYS A 30 2.07 -0.07 0.34
C CYS A 30 3.29 -0.65 1.07
N ASP A 31 3.74 -1.83 0.62
CA ASP A 31 4.98 -2.45 1.07
C ASP A 31 6.21 -1.93 0.27
N GLY A 32 7.40 -2.35 0.68
CA GLY A 32 8.65 -1.88 0.08
C GLY A 32 8.79 -2.30 -1.38
N THR A 33 8.40 -3.53 -1.70
CA THR A 33 8.44 -4.10 -3.05
C THR A 33 7.51 -3.36 -3.99
N PHE A 34 6.28 -3.07 -3.58
CA PHE A 34 5.33 -2.30 -4.37
C PHE A 34 5.85 -0.90 -4.66
N ILE A 35 6.38 -0.21 -3.65
CA ILE A 35 6.97 1.13 -3.80
C ILE A 35 8.17 1.08 -4.76
N HIS A 36 9.03 0.07 -4.64
CA HIS A 36 10.16 -0.13 -5.55
C HIS A 36 9.70 -0.32 -7.00
N HIS A 37 8.70 -1.17 -7.24
CA HIS A 37 8.15 -1.39 -8.57
C HIS A 37 7.48 -0.14 -9.17
N LEU A 38 6.83 0.69 -8.35
CA LEU A 38 6.29 1.96 -8.84
C LEU A 38 7.39 2.86 -9.42
N ILE A 39 8.57 2.89 -8.80
CA ILE A 39 9.70 3.70 -9.23
C ILE A 39 10.34 3.09 -10.48
N VAL A 40 10.70 1.80 -10.43
CA VAL A 40 11.38 1.10 -11.54
C VAL A 40 10.56 1.16 -12.83
N HIS A 41 9.23 1.13 -12.73
CA HIS A 41 8.33 1.22 -13.88
C HIS A 41 7.81 2.64 -14.17
N ASN A 42 8.35 3.67 -13.52
CA ASN A 42 7.97 5.08 -13.71
C ASN A 42 6.44 5.33 -13.60
N ILE A 43 5.79 4.68 -12.64
CA ILE A 43 4.36 4.82 -12.38
C ILE A 43 4.17 5.99 -11.41
N ALA A 44 4.15 7.20 -11.95
CA ALA A 44 3.89 8.44 -11.21
C ALA A 44 2.80 9.29 -11.91
N PRO A 45 1.86 9.90 -11.16
CA PRO A 45 1.63 9.80 -9.71
C PRO A 45 0.96 8.48 -9.29
N ALA A 46 1.48 7.84 -8.24
CA ALA A 46 1.01 6.52 -7.78
C ALA A 46 -0.44 6.55 -7.26
N ASP A 47 -0.83 7.61 -6.57
CA ASP A 47 -2.19 7.86 -6.08
C ASP A 47 -3.21 7.92 -7.22
N THR A 48 -2.86 8.58 -8.33
CA THR A 48 -3.70 8.68 -9.53
C THR A 48 -3.84 7.32 -10.20
N ALA A 49 -2.73 6.58 -10.33
CA ALA A 49 -2.75 5.24 -10.92
C ALA A 49 -3.66 4.28 -10.13
N ILE A 50 -3.59 4.32 -8.80
CA ILE A 50 -4.41 3.46 -7.92
C ILE A 50 -5.86 3.96 -7.86
N SER A 51 -6.10 5.27 -7.84
CA SER A 51 -7.43 5.89 -7.94
C SER A 51 -8.18 5.43 -9.20
N ASN A 52 -7.49 5.37 -10.34
CA ASN A 52 -8.06 4.87 -11.59
C ASN A 52 -8.44 3.38 -11.54
N ILE A 53 -7.74 2.58 -10.73
CA ILE A 53 -8.02 1.15 -10.56
C ILE A 53 -9.23 0.94 -9.64
N LEU A 54 -9.28 1.69 -8.53
CA LEU A 54 -10.33 1.57 -7.51
C LEU A 54 -11.60 2.38 -7.83
N GLY A 55 -11.51 3.33 -8.76
CA GLY A 55 -12.61 4.21 -9.16
C GLY A 55 -13.04 5.17 -8.05
N GLY A 56 -12.09 5.71 -7.30
CA GLY A 56 -12.35 6.57 -6.15
C GLY A 56 -11.09 7.16 -5.52
N SER A 57 -11.27 8.15 -4.65
CA SER A 57 -10.14 8.79 -3.95
C SER A 57 -9.38 7.79 -3.09
N VAL A 58 -8.06 7.95 -3.01
CA VAL A 58 -7.16 7.05 -2.28
C VAL A 58 -6.22 7.83 -1.37
N LYS A 59 -5.80 7.20 -0.29
CA LYS A 59 -4.69 7.64 0.56
C LYS A 59 -3.70 6.50 0.69
N LEU A 60 -2.45 6.77 0.32
CA LEU A 60 -1.38 5.79 0.34
C LEU A 60 -0.65 5.85 1.67
N PHE A 61 -0.45 4.68 2.27
CA PHE A 61 0.22 4.51 3.54
C PHE A 61 1.37 3.53 3.40
N THR A 62 2.35 3.63 4.28
CA THR A 62 3.35 2.58 4.52
C THR A 62 3.59 2.44 6.02
N THR A 63 4.35 1.45 6.46
CA THR A 63 4.64 1.20 7.87
C THR A 63 6.09 1.50 8.21
N ARG A 64 6.38 1.67 9.50
CA ARG A 64 7.76 1.86 9.98
C ARG A 64 8.65 0.64 9.72
N CYS A 65 8.12 -0.58 9.78
CA CYS A 65 8.91 -1.77 9.42
C CYS A 65 9.34 -1.79 7.97
N VAL A 66 8.47 -1.37 7.03
CA VAL A 66 8.81 -1.29 5.61
C VAL A 66 9.94 -0.28 5.38
N LEU A 67 9.90 0.87 6.07
CA LEU A 67 11.02 1.83 6.00
C LEU A 67 12.33 1.22 6.53
N ALA A 68 12.27 0.49 7.64
CA ALA A 68 13.44 -0.18 8.21
C ALA A 68 13.97 -1.29 7.28
N GLU A 69 13.08 -2.05 6.65
CA GLU A 69 13.41 -3.07 5.65
C GLU A 69 14.12 -2.45 4.44
N LEU A 70 13.55 -1.41 3.83
CA LEU A 70 14.15 -0.70 2.71
C LEU A 70 15.51 -0.09 3.08
N LYS A 71 15.66 0.42 4.30
CA LYS A 71 16.95 0.92 4.81
C LYS A 71 17.99 -0.19 4.93
N ARG A 72 17.59 -1.40 5.36
CA ARG A 72 18.48 -2.58 5.48
C ARG A 72 18.92 -3.10 4.11
N LEU A 73 18.06 -3.01 3.10
CA LEU A 73 18.38 -3.44 1.72
C LEU A 73 19.45 -2.55 1.04
N GLY A 74 19.75 -1.38 1.60
CA GLY A 74 20.92 -0.58 1.23
C GLY A 74 20.71 0.33 0.01
N LYS A 75 21.83 0.75 -0.60
CA LYS A 75 21.87 1.87 -1.56
C LYS A 75 21.00 1.67 -2.79
N SER A 76 20.85 0.44 -3.27
CA SER A 76 20.02 0.10 -4.44
C SER A 76 18.53 0.42 -4.25
N TYR A 77 18.07 0.55 -3.00
CA TYR A 77 16.68 0.88 -2.66
C TYR A 77 16.54 2.29 -2.08
N SER A 78 17.56 3.15 -2.26
CA SER A 78 17.57 4.51 -1.70
C SER A 78 16.42 5.37 -2.24
N GLU A 79 16.11 5.27 -3.54
CA GLU A 79 14.96 5.96 -4.14
C GLU A 79 13.63 5.43 -3.59
N SER A 80 13.52 4.11 -3.43
CA SER A 80 12.34 3.47 -2.83
C SER A 80 12.13 3.90 -1.39
N LEU A 81 13.21 4.01 -0.61
CA LEU A 81 13.17 4.54 0.74
C LEU A 81 12.73 6.01 0.75
N GLN A 82 13.23 6.85 -0.17
CA GLN A 82 12.80 8.24 -0.26
C GLN A 82 11.32 8.36 -0.63
N ALA A 83 10.83 7.57 -1.58
CA ALA A 83 9.41 7.56 -1.95
C ALA A 83 8.53 7.07 -0.80
N ALA A 84 8.95 6.00 -0.10
CA ALA A 84 8.23 5.48 1.06
C ALA A 84 8.10 6.51 2.19
N ASN A 85 9.14 7.32 2.42
CA ASN A 85 9.11 8.41 3.41
C ASN A 85 8.12 9.53 3.07
N ARG A 86 7.67 9.65 1.81
CA ARG A 86 6.66 10.64 1.40
C ARG A 86 5.23 10.15 1.62
N LEU A 87 5.03 8.86 1.90
CA LEU A 87 3.73 8.27 2.17
C LEU A 87 3.31 8.48 3.63
N MET A 88 2.00 8.37 3.91
CA MET A 88 1.52 8.45 5.29
C MET A 88 1.98 7.24 6.08
N ILE A 89 2.46 7.44 7.31
CA ILE A 89 2.97 6.33 8.12
C ILE A 89 1.86 5.76 9.01
N ALA A 90 1.54 4.50 8.78
CA ALA A 90 0.72 3.68 9.67
C ALA A 90 1.58 3.12 10.81
N ARG A 91 1.00 3.14 12.01
CA ARG A 91 1.61 2.51 13.19
C ARG A 91 1.38 0.99 13.14
N CYS A 92 2.32 0.27 13.72
CA CYS A 92 2.37 -1.17 13.69
C CYS A 92 3.18 -1.64 14.90
N ASP A 93 2.61 -2.52 15.72
CA ASP A 93 3.09 -2.79 17.09
C ASP A 93 4.14 -3.92 17.19
N HIS A 94 4.71 -4.35 16.08
CA HIS A 94 5.68 -5.44 16.02
C HIS A 94 7.09 -5.08 16.53
N GLU A 95 7.30 -3.89 17.12
CA GLU A 95 8.55 -3.59 17.86
C GLU A 95 8.72 -4.43 19.14
N GLN A 96 7.64 -5.00 19.68
CA GLN A 96 7.71 -5.88 20.85
C GLN A 96 8.11 -7.34 20.54
N ILE A 97 8.07 -7.75 19.26
CA ILE A 97 8.26 -9.16 18.88
C ILE A 97 9.56 -9.27 18.06
N LYS A 98 10.71 -9.13 18.75
CA LYS A 98 12.03 -9.41 18.15
C LYS A 98 12.34 -10.91 18.03
N ASN A 99 11.49 -11.76 18.60
CA ASN A 99 11.65 -13.21 18.62
C ASN A 99 10.32 -13.83 18.19
N ALA A 100 10.37 -14.70 17.19
CA ALA A 100 9.26 -15.41 16.55
C ALA A 100 8.71 -14.78 15.26
N GLU A 101 9.28 -15.24 14.14
CA GLU A 101 8.52 -15.76 12.99
C GLU A 101 7.27 -14.96 12.60
N GLY A 102 7.51 -13.90 11.83
CA GLY A 102 6.58 -13.27 10.87
C GLY A 102 5.08 -13.33 11.18
N LEU A 103 4.59 -12.42 12.03
CA LEU A 103 3.16 -12.16 12.19
C LEU A 103 2.71 -10.83 11.58
N HIS A 104 1.89 -11.01 10.56
CA HIS A 104 0.92 -10.17 9.87
C HIS A 104 0.68 -8.73 10.34
N CYS A 105 0.85 -7.80 9.40
CA CYS A 105 0.42 -6.39 9.46
C CYS A 105 -1.13 -6.21 9.36
N GLY A 106 -1.92 -7.23 9.72
CA GLY A 106 -3.35 -7.32 9.36
C GLY A 106 -4.32 -6.55 10.26
N ASP A 107 -3.95 -6.25 11.51
CA ASP A 107 -4.98 -6.03 12.53
C ASP A 107 -5.31 -4.56 12.86
N TYR A 108 -4.65 -3.57 12.22
CA TYR A 108 -4.74 -2.18 12.70
C TYR A 108 -5.55 -1.19 11.85
N TRP A 109 -6.20 -1.62 10.76
CA TRP A 109 -6.97 -0.69 9.89
C TRP A 109 -8.41 -0.43 10.34
N ARG A 110 -8.79 -0.85 11.57
CA ARG A 110 -10.17 -0.81 12.07
C ARG A 110 -10.39 0.14 13.26
N LYS A 111 -9.77 1.32 13.22
CA LYS A 111 -10.22 2.51 13.95
C LYS A 111 -10.27 3.72 13.01
#